data_AF-A0A7C6QNI8-F1
#
_entry.id   AF-A0A7C6QNI8-F1
#
_cell.length_a   1.000
_cell.length_b   1.000
_cell.length_c   1.000
_cell.angle_alpha   90.00
_cell.angle_beta   90.00
_cell.angle_gamma   90.00
#
_symmetry.space_group_name_H-M   'P 1'
#
loop_
_entity.id
_entity.type
_entity.pdbx_description
1 polymer ?
#
loop_
_entity_poly.entity_id
_entity_poly.type
_entity_poly.pdbx_seq_one_letter_code
_entity_poly.pdbx_strand_id
1 'polypeptide(L)'
;LASASWAAGSSRTAQLTIAMPGGAHLLEWENNLCGSMQIAGFGPGRKVVEHSIHPYDNGFTTVGTILENDARYAGHPKALYAITRRLGFVALPDGHTCLWFSQAQANLNCHLLEHRGLGFNLANDLFNGHVRHVYTSHGCLLIQGLASDQGVVNTDSGWLHLDEGIGLTMLGILGADSFSIVTVPERNAMWQSLLYDQICYPYKRLSRTVQAGETVEKAAVLFITGNLPADLQDIAKPMDSSGDCWLIHGRDKQQYIVAINFHPDDIVCHLPAGDEGEWQTLAGPQPAGDHVVSVPPDQVAVYQLKQK
;
A
#
# COMPACT_ATOMS: atom_id res chain seq x y z
N LEU A 1 -9.73 11.95 2.53
CA LEU A 1 -9.88 10.53 2.94
C LEU A 1 -8.52 9.87 3.10
N ALA A 2 -7.54 10.17 2.25
CA ALA A 2 -6.16 9.76 2.50
C ALA A 2 -5.26 10.86 3.08
N SER A 3 -4.16 10.45 3.71
CA SER A 3 -3.06 11.32 4.12
C SER A 3 -1.73 10.57 4.03
N ALA A 4 -0.66 11.30 3.73
CA ALA A 4 0.70 10.76 3.62
C ALA A 4 1.68 11.69 4.34
N SER A 5 2.65 11.10 5.04
CA SER A 5 3.78 11.82 5.62
C SER A 5 5.05 10.98 5.50
N TRP A 6 6.14 11.62 5.09
CA TRP A 6 7.46 11.01 4.95
C TRP A 6 8.44 11.43 6.06
N ALA A 7 7.94 12.19 7.04
CA ALA A 7 8.73 12.69 8.15
C ALA A 7 7.86 12.77 9.41
N ALA A 8 7.11 11.72 9.69
CA ALA A 8 6.21 11.69 10.82
C ALA A 8 6.93 11.38 12.14
N GLY A 9 6.46 12.02 13.21
CA GLY A 9 6.96 11.82 14.55
C GLY A 9 8.44 12.20 14.75
N SER A 10 8.98 11.84 15.91
CA SER A 10 10.39 12.01 16.22
C SER A 10 11.31 11.06 15.44
N SER A 11 10.77 9.94 14.96
CA SER A 11 11.45 8.93 14.16
C SER A 11 11.61 9.30 12.69
N ARG A 12 10.94 10.36 12.21
CA ARG A 12 10.91 10.79 10.80
C ARG A 12 10.64 9.61 9.85
N THR A 13 9.66 8.80 10.21
CA THR A 13 9.25 7.63 9.43
C THR A 13 8.19 8.00 8.41
N ALA A 14 8.09 7.17 7.36
CA ALA A 14 6.95 7.23 6.47
C ALA A 14 5.71 6.67 7.17
N GLN A 15 4.55 7.22 6.81
CA GLN A 15 3.24 6.68 7.13
C GLN A 15 2.23 7.14 6.10
N LEU A 16 1.33 6.24 5.73
CA LEU A 16 0.18 6.55 4.89
C LEU A 16 -1.07 6.09 5.62
N THR A 17 -2.18 6.77 5.38
CA THR A 17 -3.45 6.40 6.00
C THR A 17 -4.61 6.65 5.06
N ILE A 18 -5.64 5.83 5.22
CA ILE A 18 -6.91 5.94 4.53
C ILE A 18 -8.00 5.88 5.60
N ALA A 19 -8.83 6.91 5.61
CA ALA A 19 -10.01 7.03 6.46
C ALA A 19 -11.24 7.17 5.57
N MET A 20 -12.36 6.60 6.01
CA MET A 20 -13.69 6.96 5.51
C MET A 20 -14.23 8.18 6.31
N PRO A 21 -15.23 8.93 5.79
CA PRO A 21 -15.91 9.97 6.58
C PRO A 21 -16.48 9.35 7.86
N GLY A 22 -16.20 9.94 9.03
CA GLY A 22 -16.61 9.38 10.34
C GLY A 22 -15.85 8.14 10.81
N GLY A 23 -14.92 7.61 9.99
CA GLY A 23 -14.18 6.38 10.26
C GLY A 23 -12.90 6.54 11.06
N ALA A 24 -12.74 7.60 11.86
CA ALA A 24 -11.50 7.84 12.61
C ALA A 24 -11.13 6.67 13.54
N HIS A 25 -12.13 5.93 14.01
CA HIS A 25 -11.97 4.74 14.83
C HIS A 25 -11.26 3.57 14.11
N LEU A 26 -11.11 3.60 12.77
CA LEU A 26 -10.34 2.63 11.97
C LEU A 26 -8.83 2.93 11.95
N LEU A 27 -8.43 4.13 12.36
CA LEU A 27 -7.09 4.63 12.09
C LEU A 27 -6.12 4.32 13.22
N GLU A 28 -4.99 3.76 12.83
CA GLU A 28 -3.72 3.91 13.51
C GLU A 28 -2.75 4.59 12.51
N TRP A 29 -1.85 5.46 12.98
CA TRP A 29 -0.97 6.26 12.13
C TRP A 29 0.47 5.73 12.03
N GLU A 30 1.05 5.24 13.12
CA GLU A 30 2.46 4.91 13.21
C GLU A 30 2.86 3.76 12.26
N ASN A 31 3.73 4.07 11.30
CA ASN A 31 4.20 3.14 10.26
C ASN A 31 3.06 2.48 9.45
N ASN A 32 1.86 3.05 9.48
CA ASN A 32 0.73 2.51 8.75
C ASN A 32 1.00 2.50 7.24
N LEU A 33 0.56 1.45 6.56
CA LEU A 33 0.72 1.22 5.13
C LEU A 33 2.19 1.23 4.65
N CYS A 34 3.15 0.93 5.53
CA CYS A 34 4.58 0.90 5.18
C CYS A 34 5.17 -0.52 5.13
N GLY A 35 4.36 -1.56 5.34
CA GLY A 35 4.82 -2.95 5.46
C GLY A 35 5.92 -3.15 6.52
N SER A 36 6.44 -4.37 6.69
CA SER A 36 7.67 -4.63 7.45
C SER A 36 8.28 -5.99 7.09
N MET A 37 9.58 -6.15 7.37
CA MET A 37 10.29 -7.41 7.27
C MET A 37 11.12 -7.65 8.52
N GLN A 38 11.17 -8.89 8.97
CA GLN A 38 12.05 -9.34 10.04
C GLN A 38 13.23 -10.08 9.42
N ILE A 39 14.44 -9.58 9.64
CA ILE A 39 15.68 -10.13 9.11
C ILE A 39 16.59 -10.54 10.27
N ALA A 40 17.17 -11.74 10.22
CA ALA A 40 18.09 -12.20 11.25
C ALA A 40 19.34 -11.29 11.32
N GLY A 41 19.68 -10.80 12.51
CA GLY A 41 20.85 -9.94 12.73
C GLY A 41 20.63 -8.46 12.42
N PHE A 42 19.40 -8.01 12.19
CA PHE A 42 19.05 -6.60 11.99
C PHE A 42 17.89 -6.20 12.90
N GLY A 43 17.81 -4.92 13.30
CA GLY A 43 16.68 -4.40 14.08
C GLY A 43 15.69 -3.59 13.24
N PRO A 44 14.61 -3.08 13.84
CA PRO A 44 13.47 -2.48 13.11
C PRO A 44 13.73 -1.06 12.57
N GLY A 45 14.97 -0.57 12.60
CA GLY A 45 15.30 0.79 12.18
C GLY A 45 14.90 1.07 10.73
N ARG A 46 14.31 2.25 10.51
CA ARG A 46 13.92 2.75 9.18
C ARG A 46 14.49 4.13 8.93
N LYS A 47 14.72 4.45 7.67
CA LYS A 47 15.16 5.78 7.23
C LYS A 47 14.54 6.11 5.88
N VAL A 48 13.78 7.20 5.80
CA VAL A 48 13.38 7.78 4.52
C VAL A 48 14.60 8.41 3.84
N VAL A 49 14.84 8.04 2.59
CA VAL A 49 15.96 8.53 1.77
C VAL A 49 15.53 9.73 0.97
N GLU A 50 14.44 9.56 0.22
CA GLU A 50 13.89 10.55 -0.69
C GLU A 50 12.39 10.29 -0.84
N HIS A 51 11.68 11.32 -1.25
CA HIS A 51 10.27 11.25 -1.57
C HIS A 51 9.88 12.43 -2.44
N SER A 52 8.76 12.30 -3.14
CA SER A 52 8.06 13.38 -3.79
C SER A 52 6.58 13.31 -3.47
N ILE A 53 5.93 14.46 -3.43
CA ILE A 53 4.48 14.59 -3.30
C ILE A 53 4.04 15.56 -4.38
N HIS A 54 3.04 15.16 -5.18
CA HIS A 54 2.45 16.01 -6.20
C HIS A 54 0.94 16.15 -5.94
N PRO A 55 0.49 17.28 -5.39
CA PRO A 55 -0.93 17.53 -5.19
C PRO A 55 -1.60 17.97 -6.49
N TYR A 56 -2.89 17.64 -6.62
CA TYR A 56 -3.81 18.18 -7.62
C TYR A 56 -5.19 18.36 -6.98
N ASP A 57 -6.15 18.93 -7.71
CA ASP A 57 -7.47 19.19 -7.17
C ASP A 57 -8.11 17.89 -6.64
N ASN A 58 -8.45 17.89 -5.34
CA ASN A 58 -9.05 16.78 -4.61
C ASN A 58 -8.23 15.48 -4.55
N GLY A 59 -6.92 15.52 -4.79
CA GLY A 59 -6.08 14.33 -4.68
C GLY A 59 -4.59 14.63 -4.65
N PHE A 60 -3.79 13.57 -4.64
CA PHE A 60 -2.33 13.68 -4.70
C PHE A 60 -1.71 12.36 -5.10
N THR A 61 -0.49 12.42 -5.63
CA THR A 61 0.42 11.26 -5.70
C THR A 61 1.58 11.48 -4.76
N THR A 62 2.14 10.38 -4.29
CA THR A 62 3.42 10.40 -3.59
C THR A 62 4.18 9.12 -3.84
N VAL A 63 5.50 9.24 -3.93
CA VAL A 63 6.42 8.12 -4.06
C VAL A 63 7.67 8.41 -3.25
N GLY A 64 8.28 7.38 -2.68
CA GLY A 64 9.53 7.55 -1.95
C GLY A 64 10.21 6.25 -1.59
N THR A 65 11.43 6.40 -1.11
CA THR A 65 12.36 5.30 -0.82
C THR A 65 12.66 5.26 0.66
N ILE A 66 12.53 4.07 1.26
CA ILE A 66 12.76 3.78 2.66
C ILE A 66 13.85 2.70 2.75
N LEU A 67 14.88 2.94 3.55
CA LEU A 67 15.79 1.90 3.98
C LEU A 67 15.28 1.27 5.26
N GLU A 68 15.25 -0.05 5.33
CA GLU A 68 14.71 -0.83 6.44
C GLU A 68 15.76 -1.80 6.99
N ASN A 69 15.53 -2.26 8.22
CA ASN A 69 16.35 -3.25 8.89
C ASN A 69 17.80 -2.77 9.12
N ASP A 70 17.98 -1.89 10.10
CA ASP A 70 19.29 -1.29 10.42
C ASP A 70 20.15 -2.21 11.30
N ALA A 71 21.35 -2.54 10.81
CA ALA A 71 22.33 -3.39 11.48
C ALA A 71 22.86 -2.80 12.79
N ARG A 72 22.76 -1.47 13.00
CA ARG A 72 23.22 -0.82 14.24
C ARG A 72 22.47 -1.29 15.47
N TYR A 73 21.21 -1.71 15.31
CA TYR A 73 20.42 -2.31 16.37
C TYR A 73 20.98 -3.66 16.83
N ALA A 74 21.78 -4.33 15.99
CA ALA A 74 22.51 -5.54 16.32
C ALA A 74 23.97 -5.26 16.72
N GLY A 75 24.31 -4.01 17.04
CA GLY A 75 25.65 -3.61 17.48
C GLY A 75 26.65 -3.39 16.34
N HIS A 76 26.22 -3.42 15.08
CA HIS A 76 27.12 -3.13 13.96
C HIS A 76 27.54 -1.65 13.97
N PRO A 77 28.82 -1.30 13.74
CA PRO A 77 29.30 0.08 13.86
C PRO A 77 28.85 1.02 12.72
N LYS A 78 28.39 0.47 11.60
CA LYS A 78 27.93 1.22 10.42
C LYS A 78 26.43 1.06 10.21
N ALA A 79 25.79 2.11 9.73
CA ALA A 79 24.40 2.10 9.26
C ALA A 79 24.31 1.30 7.95
N LEU A 80 24.04 0.00 8.08
CA LEU A 80 23.76 -0.90 6.96
C LEU A 80 22.29 -1.32 7.07
N TYR A 81 21.56 -1.18 5.98
CA TYR A 81 20.14 -1.51 5.90
C TYR A 81 19.95 -2.71 5.01
N ALA A 82 19.27 -3.76 5.49
CA ALA A 82 19.12 -4.99 4.73
C ALA A 82 18.18 -4.85 3.53
N ILE A 83 17.19 -3.95 3.60
CA ILE A 83 16.15 -3.81 2.57
C ILE A 83 16.04 -2.35 2.12
N THR A 84 15.86 -2.15 0.82
CA THR A 84 15.37 -0.90 0.24
C THR A 84 13.94 -1.10 -0.23
N ARG A 85 13.02 -0.27 0.25
CA ARG A 85 11.61 -0.28 -0.11
C ARG A 85 11.26 1.00 -0.86
N ARG A 86 10.69 0.85 -2.05
CA ARG A 86 9.97 1.90 -2.75
C ARG A 86 8.49 1.77 -2.44
N LEU A 87 7.86 2.90 -2.16
CA LEU A 87 6.46 2.97 -1.75
C LEU A 87 5.80 4.09 -2.55
N GLY A 88 4.67 3.77 -3.17
CA GLY A 88 3.87 4.68 -3.97
C GLY A 88 2.45 4.73 -3.44
N PHE A 89 1.84 5.90 -3.47
CA PHE A 89 0.49 6.10 -3.01
C PHE A 89 -0.22 7.17 -3.84
N VAL A 90 -1.45 6.87 -4.27
CA VAL A 90 -2.24 7.73 -5.13
C VAL A 90 -3.61 7.91 -4.50
N ALA A 91 -4.03 9.14 -4.26
CA ALA A 91 -5.40 9.50 -3.95
C ALA A 91 -6.03 10.13 -5.19
N LEU A 92 -7.05 9.48 -5.76
CA LEU A 92 -7.72 9.99 -6.95
C LEU A 92 -8.65 11.18 -6.61
N PRO A 93 -8.93 12.08 -7.58
CA PRO A 93 -9.79 13.25 -7.39
C PRO A 93 -11.23 12.94 -6.98
N ASP A 94 -11.70 11.69 -7.18
CA ASP A 94 -13.04 11.25 -6.81
C ASP A 94 -13.26 11.25 -5.28
N GLY A 95 -12.20 11.45 -4.50
CA GLY A 95 -12.21 11.53 -3.06
C GLY A 95 -12.38 10.18 -2.37
N HIS A 96 -12.63 9.09 -3.09
CA HIS A 96 -13.01 7.79 -2.55
C HIS A 96 -12.04 6.66 -2.86
N THR A 97 -11.25 6.81 -3.92
CA THR A 97 -10.39 5.76 -4.46
C THR A 97 -8.93 6.10 -4.21
N CYS A 98 -8.18 5.13 -3.68
CA CYS A 98 -6.74 5.25 -3.49
C CYS A 98 -6.01 4.00 -3.98
N LEU A 99 -4.78 4.15 -4.44
CA LEU A 99 -3.91 3.05 -4.81
C LEU A 99 -2.66 3.09 -3.95
N TRP A 100 -2.21 1.92 -3.54
CA TRP A 100 -0.98 1.69 -2.82
C TRP A 100 -0.11 0.73 -3.61
N PHE A 101 1.17 1.02 -3.67
CA PHE A 101 2.17 0.23 -4.40
C PHE A 101 3.41 0.08 -3.53
N SER A 102 4.02 -1.09 -3.53
CA SER A 102 5.33 -1.26 -2.93
C SER A 102 6.21 -2.25 -3.67
N GLN A 103 7.49 -1.93 -3.73
CA GLN A 103 8.53 -2.84 -4.18
C GLN A 103 9.68 -2.83 -3.17
N ALA A 104 10.05 -3.99 -2.66
CA ALA A 104 11.17 -4.13 -1.73
C ALA A 104 12.26 -5.02 -2.33
N GLN A 105 13.51 -4.60 -2.19
CA GLN A 105 14.69 -5.29 -2.68
C GLN A 105 15.71 -5.47 -1.55
N ALA A 106 16.33 -6.64 -1.49
CA ALA A 106 17.41 -6.90 -0.55
C ALA A 106 18.69 -6.18 -0.99
N ASN A 107 19.29 -5.39 -0.09
CA ASN A 107 20.58 -4.72 -0.30
C ASN A 107 21.77 -5.64 -0.01
N LEU A 108 21.54 -6.67 0.81
CA LEU A 108 22.55 -7.57 1.34
C LEU A 108 22.03 -9.01 1.28
N ASN A 109 22.95 -9.97 1.22
CA ASN A 109 22.61 -11.35 1.51
C ASN A 109 22.17 -11.43 2.97
N CYS A 110 20.93 -11.84 3.19
CA CYS A 110 20.38 -11.90 4.54
C CYS A 110 19.35 -13.01 4.67
N HIS A 111 18.98 -13.30 5.91
CA HIS A 111 18.04 -14.37 6.22
C HIS A 111 16.71 -13.75 6.65
N LEU A 112 15.73 -13.78 5.75
CA LEU A 112 14.37 -13.30 5.97
C LEU A 112 13.63 -14.32 6.85
N LEU A 113 12.96 -13.81 7.90
CA LEU A 113 12.23 -14.58 8.92
C LEU A 113 10.71 -14.37 8.82
N GLU A 114 10.30 -13.12 8.56
CA GLU A 114 8.91 -12.74 8.43
C GLU A 114 8.77 -11.57 7.48
N HIS A 115 7.70 -11.57 6.68
CA HIS A 115 7.35 -10.51 5.76
C HIS A 115 5.88 -10.17 5.95
N ARG A 116 5.63 -8.91 6.33
CA ARG A 116 4.31 -8.30 6.46
C ARG A 116 4.19 -7.18 5.42
N GLY A 117 3.90 -7.53 4.17
CA GLY A 117 3.60 -6.57 3.10
C GLY A 117 2.30 -5.81 3.38
N LEU A 118 2.05 -4.71 2.65
CA LEU A 118 1.02 -3.70 2.92
C LEU A 118 1.17 -3.02 4.30
N GLY A 119 1.02 -3.77 5.39
CA GLY A 119 1.11 -3.27 6.75
C GLY A 119 0.02 -2.28 7.08
N PHE A 120 -1.23 -2.58 6.70
CA PHE A 120 -2.36 -1.73 7.03
C PHE A 120 -2.79 -1.98 8.48
N ASN A 121 -2.52 -1.01 9.35
CA ASN A 121 -2.90 -1.06 10.76
C ASN A 121 -4.40 -0.75 10.89
N LEU A 122 -5.18 -1.78 11.23
CA LEU A 122 -6.61 -1.71 11.49
C LEU A 122 -6.82 -1.60 13.00
N ALA A 123 -7.14 -0.40 13.48
CA ALA A 123 -7.44 -0.19 14.89
C ALA A 123 -8.55 -1.13 15.37
N ASN A 124 -8.37 -1.83 16.48
CA ASN A 124 -9.33 -2.78 17.06
C ASN A 124 -9.47 -2.59 18.58
N ASP A 125 -9.68 -1.33 18.99
CA ASP A 125 -9.74 -0.91 20.40
C ASP A 125 -11.14 -0.39 20.81
N LEU A 126 -11.20 0.32 21.94
CA LEU A 126 -12.39 0.79 22.64
C LEU A 126 -13.52 1.33 21.75
N PHE A 127 -13.20 2.11 20.71
CA PHE A 127 -14.21 2.78 19.89
C PHE A 127 -14.96 1.87 18.91
N ASN A 128 -14.50 0.64 18.71
CA ASN A 128 -15.21 -0.40 17.94
C ASN A 128 -15.67 -1.56 18.83
N GLY A 129 -15.59 -1.41 20.16
CA GLY A 129 -15.93 -2.49 21.08
C GLY A 129 -14.96 -3.67 21.05
N HIS A 130 -13.74 -3.46 20.53
CA HIS A 130 -12.73 -4.50 20.33
C HIS A 130 -13.15 -5.59 19.33
N VAL A 131 -14.02 -5.26 18.38
CA VAL A 131 -14.47 -6.21 17.34
C VAL A 131 -14.48 -5.53 15.97
N ARG A 132 -13.99 -6.25 14.96
CA ARG A 132 -14.09 -5.86 13.55
C ARG A 132 -14.82 -6.90 12.73
N HIS A 133 -15.64 -6.43 11.80
CA HIS A 133 -16.24 -7.25 10.77
C HIS A 133 -15.37 -7.16 9.52
N VAL A 134 -14.89 -8.30 9.04
CA VAL A 134 -14.11 -8.37 7.80
C VAL A 134 -14.83 -9.27 6.84
N TYR A 135 -15.43 -8.68 5.81
CA TYR A 135 -16.10 -9.43 4.75
C TYR A 135 -15.10 -9.85 3.69
N THR A 136 -15.25 -11.08 3.23
CA THR A 136 -14.38 -11.75 2.26
C THR A 136 -15.22 -12.51 1.25
N SER A 137 -14.59 -13.14 0.26
CA SER A 137 -15.21 -14.11 -0.64
C SER A 137 -15.88 -15.30 0.06
N HIS A 138 -15.57 -15.54 1.34
CA HIS A 138 -16.07 -16.67 2.12
C HIS A 138 -17.07 -16.26 3.21
N GLY A 139 -17.47 -14.99 3.26
CA GLY A 139 -18.44 -14.47 4.23
C GLY A 139 -17.83 -13.44 5.17
N CYS A 140 -18.37 -13.32 6.38
CA CYS A 140 -17.93 -12.35 7.38
C CYS A 140 -17.07 -13.04 8.45
N LEU A 141 -15.86 -12.52 8.66
CA LEU A 141 -14.97 -12.87 9.76
C LEU A 141 -15.14 -11.84 10.87
N LEU A 142 -15.25 -12.32 12.11
CA LEU A 142 -15.19 -11.47 13.30
C LEU A 142 -13.78 -11.50 13.86
N ILE A 143 -13.10 -10.35 13.84
CA ILE A 143 -11.76 -10.21 14.40
C ILE A 143 -11.89 -9.57 15.78
N GLN A 144 -11.70 -10.40 16.81
CA GLN A 144 -11.64 -9.96 18.19
C GLN A 144 -10.28 -9.30 18.47
N GLY A 145 -10.27 -8.11 19.05
CA GLY A 145 -9.05 -7.41 19.43
C GLY A 145 -8.54 -7.91 20.78
N LEU A 146 -8.99 -7.28 21.86
CA LEU A 146 -8.56 -7.59 23.22
C LEU A 146 -8.97 -9.02 23.63
N ALA A 147 -8.05 -9.74 24.28
CA ALA A 147 -8.21 -11.13 24.71
C ALA A 147 -8.49 -12.15 23.58
N SER A 148 -8.09 -11.81 22.34
CA SER A 148 -7.98 -12.78 21.25
C SER A 148 -6.76 -13.68 21.41
N ASP A 149 -6.69 -14.73 20.62
CA ASP A 149 -5.43 -15.45 20.42
C ASP A 149 -4.52 -14.66 19.48
N GLN A 150 -3.25 -14.54 19.84
CA GLN A 150 -2.24 -14.04 18.91
C GLN A 150 -2.13 -15.01 17.73
N GLY A 151 -2.23 -14.50 16.51
CA GLY A 151 -2.23 -15.38 15.35
C GLY A 151 -2.21 -14.68 14.02
N VAL A 152 -2.44 -15.50 13.00
CA VAL A 152 -2.57 -15.07 11.61
C VAL A 152 -3.81 -15.73 11.06
N VAL A 153 -4.77 -14.91 10.66
CA VAL A 153 -5.97 -15.35 9.96
C VAL A 153 -5.72 -15.18 8.47
N ASN A 154 -5.60 -16.29 7.74
CA ASN A 154 -5.65 -16.24 6.28
C ASN A 154 -7.11 -16.05 5.85
N THR A 155 -7.36 -15.06 5.00
CA THR A 155 -8.71 -14.73 4.54
C THR A 155 -9.14 -15.55 3.33
N ASP A 156 -8.17 -16.21 2.66
CA ASP A 156 -8.32 -16.88 1.36
C ASP A 156 -9.06 -16.02 0.33
N SER A 157 -8.90 -14.69 0.43
CA SER A 157 -9.62 -13.72 -0.38
C SER A 157 -8.71 -12.65 -0.96
N GLY A 158 -8.92 -12.35 -2.25
CA GLY A 158 -8.24 -11.29 -2.98
C GLY A 158 -8.83 -9.90 -2.74
N TRP A 159 -9.93 -9.81 -1.99
CA TRP A 159 -10.58 -8.56 -1.59
C TRP A 159 -11.07 -8.65 -0.16
N LEU A 160 -11.19 -7.50 0.51
CA LEU A 160 -11.74 -7.37 1.85
C LEU A 160 -12.65 -6.16 1.93
N HIS A 161 -13.78 -6.27 2.64
CA HIS A 161 -14.48 -5.09 3.17
C HIS A 161 -14.32 -5.05 4.68
N LEU A 162 -13.80 -3.93 5.17
CA LEU A 162 -13.60 -3.69 6.60
C LEU A 162 -14.79 -2.89 7.11
N ASP A 163 -15.54 -3.53 8.00
CA ASP A 163 -16.85 -3.11 8.44
C ASP A 163 -17.71 -2.73 7.22
N GLU A 164 -18.27 -1.53 7.18
CA GLU A 164 -19.03 -1.01 6.02
C GLU A 164 -18.27 0.10 5.29
N GLY A 165 -16.96 0.19 5.51
CA GLY A 165 -16.26 1.46 5.39
C GLY A 165 -15.15 1.55 4.36
N ILE A 166 -14.30 0.53 4.32
CA ILE A 166 -13.10 0.48 3.48
C ILE A 166 -13.08 -0.86 2.77
N GLY A 167 -13.15 -0.81 1.45
CA GLY A 167 -12.88 -1.94 0.57
C GLY A 167 -11.41 -1.95 0.15
N LEU A 168 -10.83 -3.13 0.08
CA LEU A 168 -9.49 -3.39 -0.46
C LEU A 168 -9.59 -4.47 -1.52
N THR A 169 -8.87 -4.31 -2.61
CA THR A 169 -8.68 -5.39 -3.59
C THR A 169 -7.24 -5.44 -4.05
N MET A 170 -6.71 -6.66 -4.20
CA MET A 170 -5.37 -6.89 -4.70
C MET A 170 -5.29 -6.53 -6.19
N LEU A 171 -4.21 -5.88 -6.57
CA LEU A 171 -3.82 -5.65 -7.95
C LEU A 171 -2.60 -6.57 -8.18
N GLY A 172 -2.79 -7.67 -8.92
CA GLY A 172 -1.92 -8.86 -8.87
C GLY A 172 -0.52 -8.71 -9.47
N ILE A 173 0.46 -8.28 -8.67
CA ILE A 173 1.82 -7.94 -9.16
C ILE A 173 2.98 -8.74 -8.47
N LEU A 174 2.72 -9.89 -7.84
CA LEU A 174 3.63 -10.73 -7.00
C LEU A 174 3.61 -10.42 -5.49
N GLY A 175 2.68 -11.04 -4.76
CA GLY A 175 2.70 -11.03 -3.30
C GLY A 175 2.25 -12.34 -2.71
N ALA A 176 0.97 -12.62 -2.90
CA ALA A 176 0.22 -13.80 -2.47
C ALA A 176 -1.10 -13.84 -3.27
N ASP A 177 -1.91 -14.87 -3.04
CA ASP A 177 -3.24 -15.02 -3.64
C ASP A 177 -4.37 -14.52 -2.71
N SER A 178 -4.03 -14.10 -1.49
CA SER A 178 -4.98 -13.62 -0.48
C SER A 178 -4.38 -12.58 0.47
N PHE A 179 -5.26 -11.82 1.13
CA PHE A 179 -4.91 -11.04 2.31
C PHE A 179 -4.78 -11.93 3.55
N SER A 180 -3.97 -11.50 4.50
CA SER A 180 -3.92 -12.09 5.85
C SER A 180 -4.08 -11.01 6.91
N ILE A 181 -4.58 -11.40 8.08
CA ILE A 181 -4.76 -10.51 9.23
C ILE A 181 -3.89 -11.05 10.36
N VAL A 182 -2.89 -10.28 10.79
CA VAL A 182 -2.09 -10.59 11.96
C VAL A 182 -2.79 -10.01 13.18
N THR A 183 -3.24 -10.88 14.09
CA THR A 183 -3.96 -10.49 15.30
C THR A 183 -3.02 -10.37 16.49
N VAL A 184 -3.30 -9.41 17.36
CA VAL A 184 -2.56 -9.22 18.61
C VAL A 184 -3.51 -9.11 19.81
N PRO A 185 -3.20 -9.77 20.94
CA PRO A 185 -4.10 -9.83 22.09
C PRO A 185 -4.04 -8.59 22.98
N GLU A 186 -3.08 -7.69 22.73
CA GLU A 186 -2.73 -6.56 23.57
C GLU A 186 -2.41 -5.31 22.75
N ARG A 187 -2.45 -4.15 23.42
CA ARG A 187 -2.14 -2.86 22.79
C ARG A 187 -0.70 -2.82 22.31
N ASN A 188 -0.52 -2.48 21.04
CA ASN A 188 0.74 -2.61 20.30
C ASN A 188 1.16 -1.32 19.57
N ALA A 189 0.35 -0.26 19.61
CA ALA A 189 0.81 1.07 19.20
C ALA A 189 1.84 1.64 20.16
N MET A 190 2.55 2.70 19.74
CA MET A 190 3.46 3.45 20.62
C MET A 190 2.82 3.69 21.99
N TRP A 191 3.59 3.46 23.05
CA TRP A 191 3.17 3.62 24.45
C TRP A 191 1.97 2.76 24.87
N GLN A 192 1.68 1.67 24.13
CA GLN A 192 0.51 0.82 24.38
C GLN A 192 -0.79 1.64 24.39
N SER A 193 -0.85 2.66 23.53
CA SER A 193 -1.97 3.62 23.48
C SER A 193 -3.20 3.07 22.75
N LEU A 194 -2.99 2.16 21.80
CA LEU A 194 -4.02 1.58 20.95
C LEU A 194 -3.69 0.12 20.61
N LEU A 195 -4.72 -0.72 20.53
CA LEU A 195 -4.70 -2.04 19.92
C LEU A 195 -5.06 -1.92 18.44
N TYR A 196 -4.22 -2.46 17.58
CA TYR A 196 -4.52 -2.63 16.16
C TYR A 196 -4.07 -4.00 15.67
N ASP A 197 -4.90 -4.61 14.84
CA ASP A 197 -4.50 -5.76 14.03
C ASP A 197 -3.88 -5.25 12.72
N GLN A 198 -3.15 -6.11 12.01
CA GLN A 198 -2.50 -5.70 10.78
C GLN A 198 -2.98 -6.53 9.59
N ILE A 199 -3.55 -5.86 8.59
CA ILE A 199 -3.85 -6.48 7.30
C ILE A 199 -2.57 -6.46 6.46
N CYS A 200 -2.22 -7.63 5.95
CA CYS A 200 -1.00 -7.88 5.23
C CYS A 200 -1.27 -8.41 3.82
N TYR A 201 -0.52 -7.88 2.86
CA TYR A 201 -0.44 -8.40 1.50
C TYR A 201 0.98 -8.20 0.93
N PRO A 202 1.78 -9.27 0.82
CA PRO A 202 1.55 -10.60 1.39
C PRO A 202 1.84 -10.67 2.91
N TYR A 203 1.34 -11.72 3.57
CA TYR A 203 1.94 -12.20 4.82
C TYR A 203 2.71 -13.49 4.57
N LYS A 204 3.92 -13.57 5.11
CA LYS A 204 4.84 -14.68 4.88
C LYS A 204 5.71 -14.89 6.12
N ARG A 205 5.47 -15.99 6.85
CA ARG A 205 6.42 -16.48 7.87
C ARG A 205 7.32 -17.52 7.22
N LEU A 206 8.53 -17.12 6.86
CA LEU A 206 9.45 -17.93 6.09
C LEU A 206 10.86 -17.72 6.59
N SER A 207 11.61 -18.81 6.71
CA SER A 207 13.02 -18.81 7.08
C SER A 207 13.83 -19.11 5.82
N ARG A 208 14.22 -18.08 5.08
CA ARG A 208 14.97 -18.25 3.83
C ARG A 208 16.08 -17.21 3.66
N THR A 209 17.14 -17.63 3.00
CA THR A 209 18.17 -16.72 2.50
C THR A 209 17.65 -15.98 1.28
N VAL A 210 17.81 -14.66 1.29
CA VAL A 210 17.62 -13.77 0.13
C VAL A 210 18.99 -13.27 -0.34
N GLN A 211 19.16 -13.13 -1.65
CA GLN A 211 20.41 -12.58 -2.21
C GLN A 211 20.31 -11.06 -2.37
N ALA A 212 21.44 -10.37 -2.29
CA ALA A 212 21.52 -8.96 -2.64
C ALA A 212 21.02 -8.74 -4.09
N GLY A 213 20.18 -7.73 -4.29
CA GLY A 213 19.52 -7.42 -5.56
C GLY A 213 18.19 -8.16 -5.77
N GLU A 214 17.84 -9.15 -4.94
CA GLU A 214 16.58 -9.89 -5.07
C GLU A 214 15.38 -9.01 -4.70
N THR A 215 14.38 -8.93 -5.60
CA THR A 215 13.08 -8.33 -5.28
C THR A 215 12.29 -9.29 -4.40
N VAL A 216 12.07 -8.88 -3.15
CA VAL A 216 11.39 -9.66 -2.11
C VAL A 216 9.90 -9.32 -2.00
N GLU A 217 9.48 -8.17 -2.53
CA GLU A 217 8.07 -7.76 -2.60
C GLU A 217 7.84 -6.95 -3.89
N LYS A 218 6.72 -7.21 -4.57
CA LYS A 218 6.13 -6.32 -5.59
C LYS A 218 4.61 -6.40 -5.47
N ALA A 219 3.98 -5.45 -4.80
CA ALA A 219 2.57 -5.53 -4.44
C ALA A 219 1.85 -4.23 -4.78
N ALA A 220 0.57 -4.35 -5.15
CA ALA A 220 -0.33 -3.21 -5.22
C ALA A 220 -1.72 -3.56 -4.70
N VAL A 221 -2.37 -2.55 -4.15
CA VAL A 221 -3.68 -2.65 -3.53
C VAL A 221 -4.49 -1.41 -3.90
N LEU A 222 -5.72 -1.63 -4.36
CA LEU A 222 -6.72 -0.59 -4.53
C LEU A 222 -7.57 -0.51 -3.26
N PHE A 223 -7.78 0.70 -2.79
CA PHE A 223 -8.66 1.04 -1.68
C PHE A 223 -9.85 1.85 -2.18
N ILE A 224 -11.03 1.54 -1.64
CA ILE A 224 -12.27 2.27 -1.93
C ILE A 224 -12.98 2.54 -0.61
N THR A 225 -13.51 3.75 -0.45
CA THR A 225 -14.25 4.12 0.77
C THR A 225 -15.71 4.46 0.50
N GLY A 226 -16.56 4.28 1.51
CA GLY A 226 -18.00 4.57 1.44
C GLY A 226 -18.82 3.37 0.96
N ASN A 227 -19.95 3.61 0.27
CA ASN A 227 -20.82 2.53 -0.20
C ASN A 227 -20.12 1.68 -1.27
N LEU A 228 -19.55 0.56 -0.82
CA LEU A 228 -18.74 -0.34 -1.65
C LEU A 228 -19.63 -1.04 -2.69
N PRO A 229 -19.18 -1.13 -3.95
CA PRO A 229 -19.87 -1.96 -4.95
C PRO A 229 -19.78 -3.44 -4.55
N ALA A 230 -20.73 -4.25 -5.05
CA ALA A 230 -20.75 -5.68 -4.80
C ALA A 230 -19.55 -6.43 -5.41
N ASP A 231 -18.91 -5.84 -6.43
CA ASP A 231 -17.71 -6.37 -7.06
C ASP A 231 -16.63 -5.27 -7.13
N LEU A 232 -15.56 -5.45 -6.35
CA LEU A 232 -14.40 -4.57 -6.36
C LEU A 232 -13.43 -4.87 -7.52
N GLN A 233 -13.55 -6.04 -8.15
CA GLN A 233 -12.55 -6.54 -9.10
C GLN A 233 -12.65 -5.85 -10.48
N ASP A 234 -13.82 -5.34 -10.86
CA ASP A 234 -14.02 -4.66 -12.16
C ASP A 234 -13.52 -3.21 -12.20
N ILE A 235 -13.06 -2.69 -11.06
CA ILE A 235 -12.75 -1.26 -10.89
C ILE A 235 -11.37 -0.92 -11.44
N ALA A 236 -10.43 -1.87 -11.38
CA ALA A 236 -9.06 -1.70 -11.85
C ALA A 236 -8.70 -2.78 -12.87
N LYS A 237 -8.16 -2.37 -14.01
CA LYS A 237 -7.70 -3.28 -15.06
C LYS A 237 -6.23 -3.01 -15.36
N PRO A 238 -5.36 -4.04 -15.32
CA PRO A 238 -3.98 -3.87 -15.75
C PRO A 238 -3.96 -3.52 -17.25
N MET A 239 -3.14 -2.55 -17.61
CA MET A 239 -2.96 -2.12 -19.00
C MET A 239 -1.73 -2.74 -19.66
N ASP A 240 -0.84 -3.32 -18.85
CA ASP A 240 0.37 -4.01 -19.28
C ASP A 240 0.54 -5.31 -18.50
N SER A 241 1.49 -6.15 -18.94
CA SER A 241 1.82 -7.39 -18.26
C SER A 241 2.75 -7.20 -17.05
N SER A 242 3.38 -6.03 -16.91
CA SER A 242 4.31 -5.77 -15.80
C SER A 242 3.59 -5.35 -14.52
N GLY A 243 2.31 -4.95 -14.64
CA GLY A 243 1.49 -4.45 -13.55
C GLY A 243 1.83 -3.03 -13.14
N ASP A 244 2.49 -2.27 -14.02
CA ASP A 244 2.97 -0.93 -13.67
C ASP A 244 1.97 0.16 -14.10
N CYS A 245 1.07 -0.15 -15.04
CA CYS A 245 0.00 0.74 -15.51
C CYS A 245 -1.40 0.13 -15.31
N TRP A 246 -2.33 0.95 -14.81
CA TRP A 246 -3.69 0.53 -14.46
C TRP A 246 -4.74 1.52 -14.97
N LEU A 247 -5.80 1.00 -15.59
CA LEU A 247 -7.03 1.74 -15.85
C LEU A 247 -7.97 1.57 -14.67
N ILE A 248 -8.39 2.69 -14.07
CA ILE A 248 -9.23 2.74 -12.87
C ILE A 248 -10.55 3.46 -13.19
N HIS A 249 -11.67 2.86 -12.82
CA HIS A 249 -12.97 3.51 -12.86
C HIS A 249 -13.26 4.16 -11.51
N GLY A 250 -13.20 5.49 -11.45
CA GLY A 250 -13.48 6.22 -10.22
C GLY A 250 -14.94 6.18 -9.82
N ARG A 251 -15.20 6.50 -8.56
CA ARG A 251 -16.55 6.60 -7.98
C ARG A 251 -17.35 7.78 -8.53
N ASP A 252 -16.66 8.76 -9.07
CA ASP A 252 -17.24 9.89 -9.81
C ASP A 252 -17.61 9.53 -11.26
N LYS A 253 -17.50 8.24 -11.63
CA LYS A 253 -17.73 7.69 -12.97
C LYS A 253 -16.71 8.14 -14.02
N GLN A 254 -15.61 8.78 -13.60
CA GLN A 254 -14.51 9.12 -14.50
C GLN A 254 -13.55 7.94 -14.64
N GLN A 255 -12.79 7.96 -15.72
CA GLN A 255 -11.71 7.01 -15.94
C GLN A 255 -10.37 7.66 -15.62
N TYR A 256 -9.52 6.90 -14.95
CA TYR A 256 -8.18 7.30 -14.59
C TYR A 256 -7.18 6.28 -15.08
N ILE A 257 -6.00 6.74 -15.46
CA ILE A 257 -4.85 5.88 -15.66
C ILE A 257 -3.83 6.22 -14.59
N VAL A 258 -3.36 5.20 -13.88
CA VAL A 258 -2.32 5.31 -12.88
C VAL A 258 -1.15 4.46 -13.32
N ALA A 259 0.01 5.09 -13.48
CA ALA A 259 1.25 4.42 -13.80
C ALA A 259 2.29 4.68 -12.69
N ILE A 260 3.02 3.66 -12.28
CA ILE A 260 4.08 3.78 -11.29
C ILE A 260 5.35 3.08 -11.77
N ASN A 261 6.48 3.78 -11.68
CA ASN A 261 7.74 3.23 -12.11
C ASN A 261 8.71 3.04 -10.93
N PHE A 262 9.02 1.78 -10.62
CA PHE A 262 10.06 1.39 -9.68
C PHE A 262 11.28 0.74 -10.36
N HIS A 263 11.31 0.76 -11.69
CA HIS A 263 12.40 0.27 -12.51
C HIS A 263 13.47 1.34 -12.69
N PRO A 264 14.72 0.96 -13.00
CA PRO A 264 15.80 1.91 -13.26
C PRO A 264 15.68 2.63 -14.61
N ASP A 265 14.82 2.13 -15.50
CA ASP A 265 14.56 2.69 -16.82
C ASP A 265 13.13 3.22 -16.90
N ASP A 266 12.87 4.11 -17.86
CA ASP A 266 11.51 4.57 -18.16
C ASP A 266 10.58 3.39 -18.51
N ILE A 267 9.34 3.44 -18.01
CA ILE A 267 8.26 2.56 -18.49
C ILE A 267 7.37 3.30 -19.47
N VAL A 268 6.82 2.56 -20.44
CA VAL A 268 5.92 3.13 -21.44
C VAL A 268 4.48 2.73 -21.11
N CYS A 269 3.63 3.74 -20.93
CA CYS A 269 2.19 3.57 -20.79
C CYS A 269 1.48 4.02 -22.07
N HIS A 270 0.63 3.16 -22.64
CA HIS A 270 -0.19 3.49 -23.79
C HIS A 270 -1.59 3.89 -23.32
N LEU A 271 -1.93 5.17 -23.41
CA LEU A 271 -3.26 5.65 -23.08
C LEU A 271 -4.20 5.24 -24.23
N PRO A 272 -5.35 4.59 -23.95
CA PRO A 272 -6.29 4.22 -24.99
C PRO A 272 -6.89 5.49 -25.61
N ALA A 273 -7.19 5.44 -26.90
CA ALA A 273 -7.97 6.50 -27.53
C ALA A 273 -9.31 6.63 -26.78
N GLY A 274 -9.62 7.84 -26.30
CA GLY A 274 -10.92 8.11 -25.71
C GLY A 274 -11.94 8.25 -26.82
N ASP A 275 -12.93 7.36 -26.90
CA ASP A 275 -13.98 7.41 -27.93
C ASP A 275 -14.70 8.79 -27.96
N GLU A 276 -14.77 9.49 -26.82
CA GLU A 276 -15.45 10.78 -26.66
C GLU A 276 -14.69 11.80 -25.79
N GLY A 277 -13.39 11.63 -25.54
CA GLY A 277 -12.66 12.46 -24.56
C GLY A 277 -11.15 12.59 -24.79
N GLU A 278 -10.54 13.50 -24.05
CA GLU A 278 -9.08 13.72 -24.03
C GLU A 278 -8.51 13.41 -22.66
N TRP A 279 -7.33 12.79 -22.62
CA TRP A 279 -6.62 12.50 -21.37
C TRP A 279 -5.93 13.78 -20.86
N GLN A 280 -6.32 14.21 -19.67
CA GLN A 280 -5.68 15.29 -18.95
C GLN A 280 -4.66 14.72 -17.96
N THR A 281 -3.43 15.22 -17.98
CA THR A 281 -2.42 14.90 -16.95
C THR A 281 -2.78 15.59 -15.64
N LEU A 282 -2.92 14.80 -14.58
CA LEU A 282 -3.03 15.28 -13.21
C LEU A 282 -1.68 15.26 -12.48
N ALA A 283 -0.85 14.27 -12.78
CA ALA A 283 0.51 14.13 -12.24
C ALA A 283 1.43 13.42 -13.25
N GLY A 284 2.72 13.75 -13.22
CA GLY A 284 3.73 13.11 -14.07
C GLY A 284 3.91 13.77 -15.44
N PRO A 285 4.58 13.09 -16.38
CA PRO A 285 4.90 13.63 -17.69
C PRO A 285 3.64 13.83 -18.55
N GLN A 286 3.67 14.84 -19.42
CA GLN A 286 2.63 15.02 -20.42
C GLN A 286 2.73 13.89 -21.47
N PRO A 287 1.61 13.38 -21.99
CA PRO A 287 1.64 12.45 -23.11
C PRO A 287 2.37 13.10 -24.28
N ALA A 288 3.35 12.38 -24.83
CA ALA A 288 3.83 12.71 -26.16
C ALA A 288 2.70 12.37 -27.15
N GLY A 289 2.77 12.91 -28.38
CA GLY A 289 1.82 12.55 -29.44
C GLY A 289 1.59 11.02 -29.53
N ASP A 290 0.45 10.63 -30.10
CA ASP A 290 0.00 9.23 -30.20
C ASP A 290 -0.39 8.55 -28.87
N HIS A 291 -0.77 9.33 -27.84
CA HIS A 291 -1.27 8.80 -26.56
C HIS A 291 -0.26 7.90 -25.83
N VAL A 292 1.04 8.11 -26.06
CA VAL A 292 2.12 7.37 -25.40
C VAL A 292 2.78 8.24 -24.34
N VAL A 293 3.00 7.66 -23.16
CA VAL A 293 3.67 8.30 -22.03
C VAL A 293 4.89 7.48 -21.65
N SER A 294 6.04 8.15 -21.51
CA SER A 294 7.23 7.61 -20.85
C SER A 294 7.23 8.07 -19.40
N VAL A 295 7.12 7.16 -18.44
CA VAL A 295 7.15 7.48 -17.00
C VAL A 295 8.56 7.20 -16.47
N PRO A 296 9.31 8.23 -16.03
CA PRO A 296 10.69 8.06 -15.55
C PRO A 296 10.78 7.20 -14.29
N PRO A 297 11.98 6.68 -13.97
CA PRO A 297 12.25 5.98 -12.72
C PRO A 297 11.78 6.74 -11.49
N ASP A 298 11.27 6.01 -10.51
CA ASP A 298 10.84 6.52 -9.20
C ASP A 298 9.78 7.64 -9.30
N GLN A 299 8.91 7.56 -10.32
CA GLN A 299 7.78 8.47 -10.51
C GLN A 299 6.43 7.75 -10.54
N VAL A 300 5.39 8.54 -10.26
CA VAL A 300 4.00 8.18 -10.44
C VAL A 300 3.35 9.17 -11.39
N ALA A 301 2.62 8.65 -12.37
CA ALA A 301 1.83 9.44 -13.30
C ALA A 301 0.34 9.12 -13.15
N VAL A 302 -0.49 10.15 -13.25
CA VAL A 302 -1.95 10.04 -13.18
C VAL A 302 -2.56 10.85 -14.30
N TYR A 303 -3.44 10.21 -15.07
CA TYR A 303 -4.21 10.81 -16.15
C TYR A 303 -5.70 10.63 -15.87
N GLN A 304 -6.50 11.63 -16.21
CA GLN A 304 -7.96 11.58 -16.11
C GLN A 304 -8.56 11.76 -17.50
N LEU A 305 -9.49 10.89 -17.90
CA LEU A 305 -10.23 11.07 -19.13
C LEU A 305 -11.27 12.16 -18.92
N LYS A 306 -11.12 13.28 -19.64
CA LYS A 306 -12.10 14.35 -19.63
C LYS A 306 -13.09 14.11 -20.76
N GLN A 307 -14.32 13.76 -20.40
CA GLN A 307 -15.44 13.69 -21.35
C GLN A 307 -15.74 15.09 -21.89
N LYS A 308 -16.05 15.17 -23.20
CA LYS A 308 -16.40 16.43 -23.88
C LYS A 308 -17.75 16.99 -23.45
#